data_AF-K0F1A8-F1
#
_entry.id   AF-K0F1A8-F1
#
_cell.length_a   1.000
_cell.length_b   1.000
_cell.length_c   1.000
_cell.angle_alpha   90.00
_cell.angle_beta   90.00
_cell.angle_gamma   90.00
#
_symmetry.space_group_name_H-M   'P 1'
#
loop_
_entity.id
_entity.type
_entity.pdbx_description
1 polymer ?
#
loop_
_entity_poly.entity_id
_entity_poly.type
_entity_poly.pdbx_seq_one_letter_code
_entity_poly.pdbx_strand_id
1 'polypeptide(L)'
;MTKDFSLDLNKMATASAAWQETSRDLDTAARSTRSIAESHGDINWSVFNDTWQAQKTAAQWLRDRLGEGSREATSISNVLTHVATVFQEKDQNFANVLIKLQEGQ
;
A
#
# COMPACT_ATOMS: atom_id res chain seq x y z
N MET A 1 1.86 29.87 -7.03
CA MET A 1 1.58 28.73 -6.13
C MET A 1 1.81 29.17 -4.68
N THR A 2 0.86 28.94 -3.76
CA THR A 2 1.10 29.23 -2.33
C THR A 2 2.00 28.16 -1.73
N LYS A 3 2.83 28.53 -0.75
CA LYS A 3 3.72 27.62 -0.01
C LYS A 3 2.99 26.40 0.54
N ASP A 4 1.69 26.55 0.84
CA ASP A 4 0.83 25.51 1.39
C ASP A 4 0.52 24.40 0.37
N PHE A 5 0.34 24.73 -0.92
CA PHE A 5 0.01 23.72 -1.93
C PHE A 5 1.20 22.80 -2.25
N SER A 6 2.42 23.33 -2.38
CA SER A 6 3.62 22.50 -2.54
C SER A 6 3.85 21.62 -1.32
N LEU A 7 3.57 22.13 -0.12
CA LEU A 7 3.67 21.38 1.12
C LEU A 7 2.69 20.20 1.13
N ASP A 8 1.45 20.40 0.68
CA ASP A 8 0.44 19.35 0.64
C ASP A 8 0.76 18.28 -0.40
N LEU A 9 1.29 18.65 -1.57
CA LEU A 9 1.80 17.69 -2.56
C LEU A 9 2.95 16.85 -2.00
N ASN A 10 3.88 17.47 -1.30
CA ASN A 10 4.97 16.76 -0.64
C ASN A 10 4.47 15.80 0.44
N LYS A 11 3.45 16.19 1.22
CA LYS A 11 2.80 15.29 2.19
C LYS A 11 2.14 14.10 1.49
N MET A 12 1.48 14.31 0.35
CA MET A 12 0.88 13.21 -0.43
C MET A 12 1.94 12.25 -0.95
N ALA A 13 3.07 12.75 -1.43
CA ALA A 13 4.20 11.92 -1.87
C ALA A 13 4.79 11.10 -0.71
N THR A 14 5.01 11.72 0.45
CA THR A 14 5.48 11.02 1.66
C THR A 14 4.48 9.97 2.14
N ALA A 15 3.18 10.30 2.18
CA ALA A 15 2.13 9.36 2.55
C ALA A 15 2.04 8.19 1.55
N SER A 16 2.17 8.46 0.25
CA SER A 16 2.20 7.44 -0.78
C SER A 16 3.35 6.46 -0.57
N ALA A 17 4.56 6.97 -0.28
CA ALA A 17 5.72 6.13 0.01
C ALA A 17 5.51 5.26 1.26
N ALA A 18 4.92 5.81 2.33
CA ALA A 18 4.62 5.08 3.56
C ALA A 18 3.59 3.96 3.33
N TRP A 19 2.57 4.20 2.50
CA TRP A 19 1.61 3.16 2.10
C TRP A 19 2.26 2.07 1.22
N GLN A 20 3.20 2.44 0.36
CA GLN A 20 3.95 1.47 -0.43
C GLN A 20 4.86 0.59 0.45
N GLU A 21 5.47 1.15 1.49
CA GLU A 21 6.23 0.40 2.49
C GLU A 21 5.34 -0.53 3.30
N THR A 22 4.21 -0.02 3.80
CA THR A 22 3.19 -0.83 4.50
C THR A 22 2.73 -2.01 3.64
N SER A 23 2.51 -1.81 2.34
CA SER A 23 2.17 -2.88 1.41
C SER A 23 3.23 -3.99 1.36
N ARG A 24 4.52 -3.63 1.34
CA ARG A 24 5.63 -4.59 1.33
C ARG A 24 5.74 -5.35 2.65
N ASP A 25 5.53 -4.67 3.77
CA ASP A 25 5.57 -5.28 5.10
C ASP A 25 4.44 -6.29 5.28
N LEU A 26 3.22 -5.93 4.84
CA LEU A 26 2.07 -6.82 4.85
C LEU A 26 2.27 -8.04 3.94
N ASP A 27 2.84 -7.86 2.73
CA ASP A 27 3.17 -8.98 1.84
C ASP A 27 4.25 -9.88 2.44
N THR A 28 5.27 -9.30 3.09
CA THR A 28 6.33 -10.05 3.78
C THR A 28 5.77 -10.85 4.96
N ALA A 29 4.86 -10.24 5.74
CA ALA A 29 4.16 -10.91 6.81
C ALA A 29 3.28 -12.06 6.28
N ALA A 30 2.55 -11.85 5.18
CA ALA A 30 1.75 -12.89 4.53
C ALA A 30 2.61 -14.07 4.06
N ARG A 31 3.79 -13.81 3.52
CA ARG A 31 4.74 -14.89 3.16
C ARG A 31 5.25 -15.62 4.40
N SER A 32 5.48 -14.91 5.50
CA SER A 32 5.91 -15.51 6.77
C SER A 32 4.84 -16.41 7.37
N THR A 33 3.55 -16.06 7.28
CA THR A 33 2.47 -16.92 7.82
C THR A 33 2.33 -18.25 7.07
N ARG A 34 2.77 -18.32 5.80
CA ARG A 34 2.83 -19.59 5.05
C ARG A 34 3.72 -20.62 5.74
N SER A 35 4.78 -20.19 6.43
CA SER A 35 5.67 -21.11 7.17
C SER A 35 4.94 -21.87 8.28
N ILE A 36 3.84 -21.34 8.83
CA ILE A 36 3.03 -22.02 9.85
C ILE A 36 2.25 -23.19 9.24
N ALA A 37 1.80 -23.08 7.98
CA ALA A 37 1.10 -24.18 7.32
C ALA A 37 2.04 -25.32 6.93
N GLU A 38 3.30 -25.00 6.66
CA GLU A 38 4.36 -25.94 6.27
C GLU A 38 5.14 -26.49 7.47
N SER A 39 5.10 -25.81 8.62
CA SER A 39 5.77 -26.29 9.83
C SER A 39 5.10 -27.56 10.35
N HIS A 40 5.88 -28.45 10.95
CA HIS A 40 5.37 -29.60 11.72
C HIS A 40 4.43 -30.56 10.95
N GLY A 41 4.50 -30.60 9.62
CA GLY A 41 3.73 -31.55 8.80
C GLY A 41 4.13 -33.01 9.02
N ASP A 42 5.32 -33.24 9.56
CA ASP A 42 5.89 -34.53 9.95
C ASP A 42 5.47 -34.99 11.36
N ILE A 43 4.89 -34.10 12.18
CA ILE A 43 4.44 -34.44 13.53
C ILE A 43 3.13 -35.21 13.45
N ASN A 44 3.09 -36.39 14.06
CA ASN A 44 1.83 -37.07 14.34
C ASN A 44 1.11 -36.39 15.50
N TRP A 45 0.20 -35.48 15.18
CA TRP A 45 -0.55 -34.72 16.17
C TRP A 45 -1.55 -35.55 16.97
N SER A 46 -1.94 -36.75 16.51
CA SER A 46 -2.86 -37.66 17.22
C SER A 46 -4.09 -36.91 17.78
N VAL A 47 -4.26 -36.87 19.10
CA VAL A 47 -5.35 -36.17 19.81
C VAL A 47 -5.36 -34.65 19.61
N PHE A 48 -4.24 -34.04 19.19
CA PHE A 48 -4.11 -32.61 18.90
C PHE A 48 -4.33 -32.28 17.43
N ASN A 49 -4.70 -33.26 16.58
CA ASN A 49 -4.88 -33.03 15.15
C ASN A 49 -5.86 -31.88 14.88
N ASP A 50 -7.00 -31.83 15.56
CA ASP A 50 -8.01 -30.80 15.31
C ASP A 50 -7.49 -29.40 15.68
N THR A 51 -6.77 -29.30 16.80
CA THR A 51 -6.08 -28.06 17.21
C THR A 51 -5.07 -27.62 16.16
N TRP A 52 -4.28 -28.55 15.62
CA TRP A 52 -3.32 -28.25 14.56
C TRP A 52 -3.99 -27.80 13.26
N GLN A 53 -5.08 -28.45 12.84
CA GLN A 53 -5.85 -28.00 11.66
C GLN A 53 -6.45 -26.61 11.87
N ALA A 54 -6.92 -26.30 13.08
CA ALA A 54 -7.42 -24.97 13.43
C ALA A 54 -6.31 -23.91 13.33
N GLN A 55 -5.09 -24.21 13.79
CA GLN A 55 -3.94 -23.31 13.65
C GLN A 55 -3.57 -23.06 12.18
N LYS A 56 -3.56 -24.10 11.34
CA LYS A 56 -3.33 -23.93 9.90
C LYS A 56 -4.41 -23.08 9.24
N THR A 57 -5.67 -23.27 9.63
CA THR A 57 -6.80 -22.49 9.12
C THR A 57 -6.70 -21.02 9.54
N ALA A 58 -6.32 -20.76 10.80
CA ALA A 58 -6.09 -19.40 11.29
C ALA A 58 -4.90 -18.71 10.57
N ALA A 59 -3.81 -19.45 10.35
CA ALA A 59 -2.65 -18.94 9.61
C ALA A 59 -2.99 -18.64 8.14
N GLN A 60 -3.78 -19.51 7.52
CA GLN A 60 -4.32 -19.32 6.17
C GLN A 60 -5.18 -18.05 6.10
N TRP A 61 -6.13 -17.89 7.02
CA TRP A 61 -6.95 -16.69 7.09
C TRP A 61 -6.12 -15.42 7.31
N LEU A 62 -5.14 -15.46 8.22
CA LEU A 62 -4.25 -14.32 8.48
C LEU A 62 -3.44 -13.96 7.22
N ARG A 63 -2.90 -14.96 6.50
CA ARG A 63 -2.23 -14.74 5.21
C ARG A 63 -3.12 -13.98 4.23
N ASP A 64 -4.35 -14.42 4.08
CA ASP A 64 -5.28 -13.84 3.10
C ASP A 64 -5.63 -12.39 3.48
N ARG A 65 -5.85 -12.11 4.78
CA ARG A 65 -6.07 -10.74 5.27
C ARG A 65 -4.86 -9.82 5.08
N LEU A 66 -3.65 -10.33 5.34
CA LEU A 66 -2.41 -9.57 5.11
C LEU A 66 -2.21 -9.29 3.61
N GLY A 67 -2.49 -10.27 2.74
CA GLY A 67 -2.45 -10.08 1.29
C GLY A 67 -3.49 -9.07 0.77
N GLU A 68 -4.70 -9.08 1.32
CA GLU A 68 -5.70 -8.04 1.05
C GLU A 68 -5.23 -6.66 1.51
N GLY A 69 -4.79 -6.52 2.75
CA GLY A 69 -4.28 -5.26 3.28
C GLY A 69 -3.09 -4.73 2.47
N SER A 70 -2.21 -5.62 1.98
CA SER A 70 -1.11 -5.22 1.09
C SER A 70 -1.61 -4.61 -0.22
N ARG A 71 -2.63 -5.19 -0.85
CA ARG A 71 -3.25 -4.66 -2.08
C ARG A 71 -3.96 -3.34 -1.82
N GLU A 72 -4.68 -3.22 -0.72
CA GLU A 72 -5.35 -1.98 -0.31
C GLU A 72 -4.33 -0.86 -0.07
N ALA A 73 -3.23 -1.16 0.64
CA ALA A 73 -2.13 -0.21 0.86
C ALA A 73 -1.50 0.26 -0.47
N THR A 74 -1.27 -0.66 -1.42
CA THR A 74 -0.83 -0.29 -2.78
C THR A 74 -1.86 0.61 -3.47
N SER A 75 -3.16 0.32 -3.36
CA SER A 75 -4.21 1.15 -3.95
C SER A 75 -4.21 2.56 -3.36
N ILE A 76 -4.04 2.72 -2.05
CA ILE A 76 -3.96 4.03 -1.40
C ILE A 76 -2.72 4.80 -1.89
N SER A 77 -1.56 4.15 -1.94
CA SER A 77 -0.34 4.74 -2.51
C SER A 77 -0.57 5.24 -3.95
N ASN A 78 -1.17 4.41 -4.81
CA ASN A 78 -1.47 4.77 -6.19
C ASN A 78 -2.41 5.97 -6.30
N VAL A 79 -3.46 6.02 -5.46
CA VAL A 79 -4.39 7.17 -5.43
C VAL A 79 -3.67 8.44 -5.00
N LEU A 80 -2.85 8.39 -3.95
CA LEU A 80 -2.09 9.55 -3.48
C LEU A 80 -1.11 10.06 -4.55
N THR A 81 -0.40 9.15 -5.21
CA THR A 81 0.48 9.49 -6.34
C THR A 81 -0.31 10.12 -7.48
N HIS A 82 -1.44 9.52 -7.87
CA HIS A 82 -2.26 10.03 -8.96
C HIS A 82 -2.80 11.44 -8.66
N VAL A 83 -3.33 11.66 -7.46
CA VAL A 83 -3.82 12.97 -7.03
C VAL A 83 -2.69 14.00 -7.07
N ALA A 84 -1.51 13.66 -6.57
CA ALA A 84 -0.35 14.55 -6.61
C ALA A 84 0.06 14.91 -8.05
N THR A 85 0.10 13.92 -8.96
CA THR A 85 0.41 14.16 -10.38
C THR A 85 -0.62 15.05 -11.06
N VAL A 86 -1.92 14.78 -10.90
CA VAL A 86 -2.98 15.60 -11.50
C VAL A 86 -2.89 17.05 -11.02
N PHE A 87 -2.63 17.27 -9.73
CA PHE A 87 -2.48 18.61 -9.19
C PHE A 87 -1.23 19.33 -9.71
N GLN A 88 -0.11 18.63 -9.87
CA GLN A 88 1.09 19.19 -10.51
C GLN A 88 0.84 19.58 -11.96
N GLU A 89 0.16 18.73 -12.73
CA GLU A 89 -0.19 19.01 -14.13
C GLU A 89 -1.14 20.21 -14.25
N LYS A 90 -2.14 20.32 -13.37
CA LYS A 90 -3.07 21.46 -13.35
C LYS A 90 -2.33 22.76 -13.04
N ASP A 91 -1.39 22.75 -12.09
CA ASP A 91 -0.59 23.92 -11.77
C ASP A 91 0.32 24.33 -12.95
N GLN A 92 1.01 23.38 -13.58
CA GLN A 92 1.83 23.65 -14.77
C GLN A 92 1.00 24.22 -15.92
N ASN A 93 -0.19 23.65 -16.17
CA ASN A 93 -1.10 24.16 -17.19
C ASN A 93 -1.55 25.58 -16.89
N PHE A 94 -1.88 25.89 -15.63
CA PHE A 94 -2.26 27.24 -15.22
C PHE A 94 -1.09 28.23 -15.35
N ALA A 95 0.12 27.85 -14.93
CA ALA A 95 1.32 28.64 -15.10
C ALA A 95 1.61 28.94 -16.59
N ASN A 96 1.47 27.94 -17.47
CA ASN A 96 1.64 28.11 -18.91
C ASN A 96 0.59 29.03 -19.53
N VAL A 97 -0.66 28.98 -19.07
CA VAL A 97 -1.72 29.90 -19.52
C VAL A 97 -1.43 31.33 -19.05
N LEU A 98 -0.97 31.53 -17.81
CA LEU A 98 -0.59 32.85 -17.32
C LEU A 98 0.60 33.44 -18.09
N ILE A 99 1.61 32.63 -18.41
CA ILE A 99 2.76 33.06 -19.24
C ILE A 99 2.27 33.53 -20.60
N LYS A 100 1.41 32.74 -21.28
CA LYS A 100 0.84 33.13 -22.59
C LYS A 100 0.05 34.44 -22.53
N LEU A 101 -0.79 34.60 -21.50
CA LEU A 101 -1.56 35.84 -21.30
C LEU A 101 -0.66 37.05 -20.98
N GLN A 102 0.44 36.86 -20.27
CA GLN A 102 1.43 37.92 -20.00
C GLN A 102 2.27 38.27 -21.23
N GLU A 103 2.56 37.29 -22.09
CA GLU A 103 3.28 37.48 -23.35
C GLU A 103 2.41 38.08 -24.47
N GLY A 104 1.11 38.29 -24.22
CA GLY A 104 0.20 38.96 -25.16
C GLY A 104 -0.19 38.12 -26.37
N GLN A 105 -0.16 36.79 -26.25
CA GLN A 105 -0.76 35.84 -27.20
C GLN A 105 -2.21 35.54 -26.84
#